data_AF-A0A1I5RVH5-F1
#
_entry.id   AF-A0A1I5RVH5-F1
#
_cell.length_a   1.000
_cell.length_b   1.000
_cell.length_c   1.000
_cell.angle_alpha   90.00
_cell.angle_beta   90.00
_cell.angle_gamma   90.00
#
_symmetry.space_group_name_H-M   'P 1'
#
loop_
_entity.id
_entity.type
_entity.pdbx_description
1 polymer ?
#
loop_
_entity_poly.entity_id
_entity_poly.type
_entity_poly.pdbx_seq_one_letter_code
_entity_poly.pdbx_strand_id
1 'polypeptide(L)'
;MTKKNLPTRRVVLAGIPALAAGQAVATEGQTQDPIVEYFRLWKEHREAWSRYDEDSAEAKHHWNEEFRFEELLCTTPPTTMEGLIAQLEFLTDPDGYGEHALGNMRDNLDRKLFENMIVGAKEMAA
;
A
#
# COMPACT_ATOMS: atom_id res chain seq x y z
N MET A 1 -25.80 -24.97 60.26
CA MET A 1 -26.01 -26.38 59.87
C MET A 1 -26.60 -26.41 58.46
N THR A 2 -25.87 -27.00 57.49
CA THR A 2 -26.36 -27.82 56.35
C THR A 2 -27.46 -27.24 55.41
N LYS A 3 -27.36 -27.14 54.09
CA LYS A 3 -26.56 -27.87 53.05
C LYS A 3 -26.33 -26.98 51.82
N LYS A 4 -25.14 -27.09 51.22
CA LYS A 4 -24.81 -26.58 49.87
C LYS A 4 -25.49 -27.47 48.83
N ASN A 5 -26.28 -26.90 47.92
CA ASN A 5 -26.77 -27.59 46.73
C ASN A 5 -25.89 -27.18 45.54
N LEU A 6 -24.94 -28.05 45.15
CA LEU A 6 -24.25 -27.97 43.87
C LEU A 6 -25.14 -28.60 42.78
N PRO A 7 -25.50 -27.88 41.71
CA PRO A 7 -26.10 -28.51 40.55
C PRO A 7 -25.00 -29.05 39.62
N THR A 8 -24.83 -30.37 39.71
CA THR A 8 -24.68 -31.36 38.62
C THR A 8 -24.19 -30.88 37.25
N ARG A 9 -23.00 -31.39 36.87
CA ARG A 9 -22.45 -31.44 35.51
C ARG A 9 -23.50 -31.84 34.48
N ARG A 10 -23.70 -31.01 33.45
CA ARG A 10 -24.14 -31.45 32.12
C ARG A 10 -23.04 -31.14 31.12
N VAL A 11 -22.32 -32.20 30.77
CA VAL A 11 -21.43 -32.25 29.61
C VAL A 11 -22.33 -32.27 28.39
N VAL A 12 -22.28 -31.22 27.57
CA VAL A 12 -22.77 -31.28 26.20
C VAL A 12 -21.53 -31.34 25.31
N LEU A 13 -21.07 -32.57 25.07
CA LEU A 13 -20.29 -32.91 23.90
C LEU A 13 -21.22 -32.72 22.70
N ALA A 14 -21.02 -31.66 21.92
CA ALA A 14 -21.71 -31.50 20.65
C ALA A 14 -20.69 -31.10 19.58
N GLY A 15 -20.40 -32.08 18.71
CA GLY A 15 -19.99 -31.88 17.32
C GLY A 15 -18.66 -31.20 17.09
N ILE A 16 -17.60 -31.99 16.99
CA ILE A 16 -16.43 -31.64 16.16
C ILE A 16 -16.85 -31.86 14.71
N PRO A 17 -16.97 -30.85 13.84
CA PRO A 17 -16.91 -31.11 12.41
C PRO A 17 -15.47 -31.49 12.09
N ALA A 18 -15.34 -32.68 11.53
CA ALA A 18 -14.11 -33.26 11.04
C ALA A 18 -13.32 -32.29 10.16
N LEU A 19 -12.01 -32.48 10.17
CA LEU A 19 -11.07 -31.95 9.19
C LEU A 19 -11.68 -32.00 7.78
N ALA A 20 -12.13 -30.85 7.28
CA ALA A 20 -11.82 -30.51 5.91
C ALA A 20 -10.46 -29.85 5.99
N ALA A 21 -9.40 -30.64 5.78
CA ALA A 21 -8.13 -30.12 5.31
C ALA A 21 -8.43 -29.50 3.94
N GLY A 22 -8.96 -28.27 3.96
CA GLY A 22 -8.95 -27.40 2.81
C GLY A 22 -7.50 -27.32 2.42
N GLN A 23 -7.18 -27.89 1.26
CA GLN A 23 -5.89 -27.69 0.64
C GLN A 23 -5.68 -26.17 0.65
N ALA A 24 -4.74 -25.71 1.46
CA ALA A 24 -4.13 -24.43 1.25
C ALA A 24 -3.48 -24.56 -0.11
N VAL A 25 -4.24 -24.18 -1.15
CA VAL A 25 -3.64 -23.79 -2.40
C VAL A 25 -2.80 -22.60 -1.96
N ALA A 26 -1.51 -22.85 -1.75
CA ALA A 26 -0.53 -21.81 -1.92
C ALA A 26 -0.74 -21.36 -3.36
N THR A 27 -1.67 -20.42 -3.57
CA THR A 27 -1.47 -19.42 -4.59
C THR A 27 -0.12 -18.86 -4.22
N GLU A 28 0.92 -19.31 -4.92
CA GLU A 28 2.15 -18.56 -5.06
C GLU A 28 1.67 -17.17 -5.45
N GLY A 29 1.55 -16.31 -4.44
CA GLY A 29 1.08 -14.96 -4.63
C GLY A 29 2.09 -14.36 -5.56
N GLN A 30 1.72 -14.17 -6.82
CA GLN A 30 2.38 -13.19 -7.66
C GLN A 30 2.40 -11.94 -6.80
N THR A 31 3.59 -11.61 -6.31
CA THR A 31 3.77 -10.43 -5.49
C THR A 31 3.54 -9.29 -6.46
N GLN A 32 2.30 -8.80 -6.49
CA GLN A 32 1.91 -7.70 -7.35
C GLN A 32 2.80 -6.53 -6.97
N ASP A 33 3.42 -5.92 -7.98
CA ASP A 33 4.29 -4.78 -7.78
C ASP A 33 3.49 -3.67 -7.08
N PRO A 34 3.85 -3.29 -5.85
CA PRO A 34 3.02 -2.40 -5.05
C PRO A 34 3.01 -0.97 -5.62
N ILE A 35 3.94 -0.63 -6.51
CA ILE A 35 4.08 0.69 -7.10
C ILE A 35 2.84 1.10 -7.90
N VAL A 36 2.22 0.14 -8.59
CA VAL A 36 1.00 0.40 -9.37
C VAL A 36 -0.12 0.90 -8.46
N GLU A 37 -0.26 0.26 -7.29
CA GLU A 37 -1.26 0.64 -6.30
C GLU A 37 -0.89 1.95 -5.60
N TYR A 38 0.38 2.18 -5.29
CA TYR A 38 0.85 3.46 -4.74
C TYR A 38 0.55 4.62 -5.69
N PHE A 39 0.75 4.45 -6.99
CA PHE A 39 0.44 5.49 -7.97
C PHE A 39 -1.07 5.76 -8.07
N ARG A 40 -1.88 4.71 -8.03
CA ARG A 40 -3.35 4.84 -7.99
C ARG A 40 -3.80 5.63 -6.75
N LEU A 41 -3.29 5.27 -5.57
CA LEU A 41 -3.65 5.91 -4.30
C LEU A 41 -3.15 7.35 -4.22
N TRP A 42 -1.93 7.63 -4.70
CA TRP A 42 -1.42 8.99 -4.82
C TRP A 42 -2.38 9.87 -5.63
N LYS A 43 -2.82 9.42 -6.82
CA LYS A 43 -3.82 10.15 -7.64
C LYS A 43 -5.14 10.35 -6.93
N GLU A 44 -5.64 9.32 -6.24
CA GLU A 44 -6.90 9.38 -5.51
C GLU A 44 -6.86 10.43 -4.39
N HIS A 45 -5.77 10.46 -3.62
CA HIS A 45 -5.61 11.44 -2.54
C HIS A 45 -5.41 12.85 -3.08
N ARG A 46 -4.66 13.03 -4.17
CA ARG A 46 -4.50 14.33 -4.82
C ARG A 46 -5.81 14.89 -5.35
N GLU A 47 -6.57 14.06 -6.06
CA GLU A 47 -7.89 14.44 -6.56
C GLU A 47 -8.84 14.76 -5.39
N ALA A 48 -8.81 13.96 -4.32
CA ALA A 48 -9.62 14.21 -3.14
C ALA A 48 -9.25 15.52 -2.44
N TRP A 49 -7.95 15.83 -2.28
CA TRP A 49 -7.48 17.09 -1.68
C TRP A 49 -8.09 18.31 -2.37
N SER A 50 -8.17 18.31 -3.70
CA SER A 50 -8.76 19.41 -4.49
C SER A 50 -10.25 19.66 -4.24
N ARG A 51 -10.95 18.72 -3.58
CA ARG A 51 -12.39 18.78 -3.32
C ARG A 51 -12.73 19.31 -1.93
N TYR A 52 -11.75 19.45 -1.05
CA TYR A 52 -11.93 19.93 0.31
C TYR A 52 -11.41 21.37 0.49
N ASP A 53 -11.90 22.06 1.51
CA ASP A 53 -11.34 23.33 1.95
C ASP A 53 -9.91 23.09 2.48
N GLU A 54 -8.93 23.88 2.02
CA GLU A 54 -7.50 23.71 2.32
C GLU A 54 -7.22 23.59 3.84
N ASP A 55 -7.99 24.29 4.68
CA ASP A 55 -7.79 24.29 6.13
C ASP A 55 -8.49 23.13 6.86
N SER A 56 -9.34 22.39 6.16
CA SER A 56 -10.12 21.27 6.73
C SER A 56 -9.23 20.10 7.18
N ALA A 57 -9.77 19.29 8.09
CA ALA A 57 -9.09 18.08 8.56
C ALA A 57 -8.95 17.05 7.42
N GLU A 58 -9.94 17.02 6.54
CA GLU A 58 -10.03 16.17 5.36
C GLU A 58 -8.95 16.56 4.33
N ALA A 59 -8.79 17.85 4.01
CA ALA A 59 -7.70 18.32 3.17
C ALA A 59 -6.33 17.92 3.74
N LYS A 60 -6.10 18.15 5.04
CA LYS A 60 -4.85 17.75 5.70
C LYS A 60 -4.60 16.25 5.67
N HIS A 61 -5.65 15.44 5.80
CA HIS A 61 -5.53 13.99 5.68
C HIS A 61 -5.11 13.58 4.26
N HIS A 62 -5.80 14.08 3.24
CA HIS A 62 -5.49 13.74 1.85
C HIS A 62 -4.12 14.24 1.42
N TRP A 63 -3.73 15.45 1.83
CA TRP A 63 -2.38 15.98 1.69
C TRP A 63 -1.33 15.02 2.26
N ASN A 64 -1.48 14.62 3.53
CA ASN A 64 -0.50 13.73 4.18
C ASN A 64 -0.40 12.34 3.54
N GLU A 65 -1.54 11.75 3.15
CA GLU A 65 -1.53 10.44 2.47
C GLU A 65 -0.95 10.54 1.07
N GLU A 66 -1.21 11.62 0.33
CA GLU A 66 -0.55 11.89 -0.95
C GLU A 66 0.98 11.90 -0.78
N PHE A 67 1.52 12.64 0.19
CA PHE A 67 2.98 12.64 0.45
C PHE A 67 3.52 11.26 0.80
N ARG A 68 2.76 10.50 1.58
CA ARG A 68 3.18 9.15 1.97
C ARG A 68 3.30 8.26 0.73
N PHE A 69 2.34 8.32 -0.20
CA PHE A 69 2.42 7.53 -1.42
C PHE A 69 3.48 8.04 -2.39
N GLU A 70 3.72 9.35 -2.46
CA GLU A 70 4.86 9.93 -3.19
C GLU A 70 6.19 9.39 -2.66
N GLU A 71 6.39 9.37 -1.34
CA GLU A 71 7.60 8.82 -0.73
C GLU A 71 7.75 7.33 -1.08
N LEU A 72 6.67 6.55 -1.00
CA LEU A 72 6.68 5.13 -1.38
C LEU A 72 7.01 4.92 -2.86
N LEU A 73 6.44 5.71 -3.77
CA LEU A 73 6.75 5.68 -5.20
C LEU A 73 8.23 5.99 -5.46
N CYS A 74 8.81 6.96 -4.75
CA CYS A 74 10.20 7.35 -4.92
C CYS A 74 11.19 6.39 -4.27
N THR A 75 10.77 5.64 -3.23
CA THR A 75 11.67 4.81 -2.41
C THR A 75 11.54 3.31 -2.64
N THR A 76 10.54 2.86 -3.40
CA THR A 76 10.32 1.44 -3.71
C THR A 76 10.87 1.09 -5.10
N PRO A 77 11.77 0.11 -5.25
CA PRO A 77 12.18 -0.39 -6.56
C PRO A 77 11.04 -1.15 -7.26
N PRO A 78 10.83 -0.96 -8.57
CA PRO A 78 9.86 -1.73 -9.33
C PRO A 78 10.36 -3.15 -9.55
N THR A 79 9.48 -4.12 -9.32
CA THR A 79 9.74 -5.56 -9.55
C THR A 79 9.16 -6.04 -10.88
N THR A 80 8.36 -5.20 -11.55
CA THR A 80 7.71 -5.50 -12.82
C THR A 80 7.81 -4.32 -13.78
N MET A 81 7.60 -4.58 -15.08
CA MET A 81 7.53 -3.51 -16.08
C MET A 81 6.35 -2.58 -15.84
N GLU A 82 5.23 -3.11 -15.32
CA GLU A 82 4.05 -2.31 -14.97
C GLU A 82 4.36 -1.31 -13.85
N GLY A 83 5.07 -1.74 -12.81
CA GLY A 83 5.54 -0.83 -11.75
C GLY A 83 6.52 0.22 -12.27
N LEU A 84 7.47 -0.16 -13.14
CA LEU A 84 8.38 0.81 -13.76
C LEU A 84 7.63 1.83 -14.62
N ILE A 85 6.63 1.38 -15.39
CA ILE A 85 5.76 2.28 -16.15
C ILE A 85 5.01 3.23 -15.21
N ALA A 86 4.47 2.75 -14.09
CA ALA A 86 3.78 3.59 -13.12
C ALA A 86 4.70 4.68 -12.53
N GLN A 87 5.98 4.39 -12.26
CA GLN A 87 6.98 5.40 -11.85
C GLN A 87 7.29 6.41 -12.95
N LEU A 88 7.35 5.97 -14.21
CA LEU A 88 7.53 6.89 -15.35
C LEU A 88 6.30 7.78 -15.57
N GLU A 89 5.10 7.21 -15.44
CA GLU A 89 3.84 7.96 -15.51
C GLU A 89 3.79 9.01 -14.41
N PHE A 90 4.16 8.65 -13.17
CA PHE A 90 4.27 9.59 -12.05
C PHE A 90 5.23 10.77 -12.32
N LEU A 91 6.35 10.54 -13.01
CA LEU A 91 7.29 11.61 -13.40
C LEU A 91 6.71 12.55 -14.46
N THR A 92 5.90 12.03 -15.37
CA THR A 92 5.32 12.78 -16.49
C THR A 92 3.94 13.35 -16.20
N ASP A 93 3.34 12.97 -15.07
CA ASP A 93 2.03 13.45 -14.66
C ASP A 93 2.09 14.99 -14.45
N PRO A 94 1.18 15.77 -15.06
CA PRO A 94 1.16 17.23 -14.93
C PRO A 94 1.07 17.70 -13.48
N ASP A 95 0.37 16.93 -12.66
CA ASP A 95 0.20 17.14 -11.24
C ASP A 95 1.22 16.31 -10.44
N GLY A 96 1.98 15.42 -11.06
CA GLY A 96 3.00 14.62 -10.39
C GLY A 96 4.29 15.38 -10.13
N TYR A 97 5.39 14.68 -10.33
CA TYR A 97 6.72 15.23 -10.10
C TYR A 97 7.05 16.43 -11.03
N GLY A 98 6.26 16.65 -12.08
CA GLY A 98 6.45 17.66 -13.12
C GLY A 98 6.51 19.13 -12.66
N GLU A 99 5.87 19.49 -11.54
CA GLU A 99 5.97 20.87 -10.99
C GLU A 99 7.22 21.11 -10.11
N HIS A 100 7.87 20.05 -9.60
CA HIS A 100 9.00 20.15 -8.65
C HIS A 100 10.32 19.54 -9.16
N ALA A 101 10.29 18.82 -10.29
CA ALA A 101 11.41 18.05 -10.84
C ALA A 101 12.69 18.84 -11.18
N LEU A 102 12.71 20.17 -11.06
CA LEU A 102 13.87 21.00 -11.44
C LEU A 102 14.36 21.97 -10.35
N GLY A 103 14.00 21.83 -9.07
CA GLY A 103 14.71 22.70 -8.11
C GLY A 103 14.42 22.75 -6.62
N ASN A 104 13.57 21.91 -6.00
CA ASN A 104 13.38 21.92 -4.53
C ASN A 104 12.33 20.87 -4.07
N MET A 105 12.31 20.24 -2.88
CA MET A 105 13.16 20.36 -1.68
C MET A 105 12.84 19.29 -0.60
N ARG A 106 12.69 17.99 -0.91
CA ARG A 106 12.52 17.00 0.17
C ARG A 106 13.36 15.74 -0.04
N ASP A 107 14.34 15.57 0.85
CA ASP A 107 15.15 14.37 1.05
C ASP A 107 15.72 13.69 -0.21
N ASN A 108 15.95 14.45 -1.28
CA ASN A 108 16.42 13.98 -2.59
C ASN A 108 15.54 12.84 -3.17
N LEU A 109 14.22 12.94 -3.04
CA LEU A 109 13.28 11.94 -3.57
C LEU A 109 13.41 11.73 -5.09
N ASP A 110 13.85 12.76 -5.82
CA ASP A 110 14.12 12.73 -7.25
C ASP A 110 15.26 11.75 -7.55
N ARG A 111 16.37 11.91 -6.84
CA ARG A 111 17.54 11.03 -6.92
C ARG A 111 17.16 9.60 -6.54
N LYS A 112 16.38 9.43 -5.46
CA LYS A 112 15.92 8.12 -4.98
C LYS A 112 15.03 7.42 -6.01
N LEU A 113 14.10 8.15 -6.63
CA LEU A 113 13.23 7.63 -7.68
C LEU A 113 14.04 7.12 -8.88
N PHE A 114 14.98 7.92 -9.38
CA PHE A 114 15.87 7.47 -10.46
C PHE A 114 16.73 6.27 -10.06
N GLU A 115 17.31 6.28 -8.86
CA GLU A 115 18.10 5.16 -8.34
C GLU A 115 17.28 3.86 -8.27
N ASN A 116 16.04 3.94 -7.79
CA ASN A 116 15.14 2.80 -7.68
C ASN A 116 14.65 2.27 -9.02
N MET A 117 14.29 3.16 -9.96
CA MET A 117 13.98 2.76 -11.33
C MET A 117 15.16 2.04 -11.99
N ILE A 118 16.39 2.52 -11.78
CA ILE A 118 17.60 1.87 -12.30
C ILE A 118 17.80 0.49 -11.66
N VAL A 119 17.58 0.35 -10.35
CA VAL A 119 17.67 -0.94 -9.64
C VAL A 119 16.66 -1.92 -10.22
N GLY A 120 15.38 -1.57 -10.27
CA GLY A 120 14.34 -2.44 -10.81
C GLY A 120 14.56 -2.81 -12.28
N ALA A 121 14.99 -1.85 -13.11
CA ALA A 121 15.34 -2.11 -14.51
C ALA A 121 16.50 -3.13 -14.66
N LYS A 122 17.51 -3.07 -13.78
CA LYS A 122 18.60 -4.03 -13.78
C LYS A 122 18.15 -5.43 -13.35
N GLU A 123 17.29 -5.50 -12.33
CA GLU A 123 16.73 -6.78 -11.86
C GLU A 123 15.86 -7.44 -12.93
N MET A 124 15.05 -6.66 -13.65
CA MET A 124 14.24 -7.18 -14.77
C MET A 124 15.06 -7.62 -15.99
N ALA A 125 16.28 -7.11 -16.15
CA ALA A 125 17.15 -7.42 -17.28
C ALA A 125 18.12 -8.60 -17.01
N ALA A 126 18.17 -9.11 -15.78
CA ALA A 126 19.06 -10.19 -15.33
C ALA A 126 18.42 -11.58 -15.51
#